data_AF-A0A0S8B0B2-F1
#
_entry.id   AF-A0A0S8B0B2-F1
#
_cell.length_a   1.000
_cell.length_b   1.000
_cell.length_c   1.000
_cell.angle_alpha   90.00
_cell.angle_beta   90.00
_cell.angle_gamma   90.00
#
_symmetry.space_group_name_H-M   'P 1'
#
loop_
_entity.id
_entity.type
_entity.pdbx_description
1 polymer ?
#
loop_
_entity_poly.entity_id
_entity_poly.type
_entity_poly.pdbx_seq_one_letter_code
_entity_poly.pdbx_strand_id
1 'polypeptide(L)'
;MRRISLVVTGLALWVVTAAGAQQQQQQQQQQQQQQMQQQVQQQQQMQQQQHQMQQQGQMHQTRMTEQVRAMQQQMEQVVEQVHEMNQLMERNQVRSEYRHMGQQMAETAQQIREMVRNVERVNATASAEPGGTEPEARVRNMEQLQERLKNMIQEMEQAQQALREIAIP
;
A
#
# COMPACT_ATOMS: atom_id res chain seq x y z
N MET A 1 -12.86 76.97 -58.88
CA MET A 1 -13.57 76.29 -60.00
C MET A 1 -13.59 74.79 -59.70
N ARG A 2 -14.53 74.30 -58.87
CA ARG A 2 -15.66 73.45 -59.27
C ARG A 2 -15.49 72.68 -60.59
N ARG A 3 -15.23 71.38 -60.52
CA ARG A 3 -15.74 70.39 -61.48
C ARG A 3 -16.22 69.15 -60.72
N ILE A 4 -17.52 68.94 -60.84
CA ILE A 4 -18.32 67.84 -60.33
C ILE A 4 -18.27 66.77 -61.42
N SER A 5 -17.82 65.57 -61.08
CA SER A 5 -18.00 64.39 -61.93
C SER A 5 -18.84 63.37 -61.16
N LEU A 6 -20.13 63.45 -61.48
CA LEU A 6 -21.19 62.49 -61.24
C LEU A 6 -20.79 61.17 -61.93
N VAL A 7 -20.61 60.10 -61.14
CA VAL A 7 -20.60 58.74 -61.70
C VAL A 7 -21.78 57.99 -61.12
N VAL A 8 -22.58 57.56 -62.07
CA VAL A 8 -23.83 56.82 -62.02
C VAL A 8 -23.66 55.48 -61.32
N THR A 9 -24.47 55.29 -60.29
CA THR A 9 -25.32 54.13 -60.05
C THR A 9 -24.79 52.76 -60.51
N GLY A 10 -24.19 52.04 -59.57
CA GLY A 10 -23.99 50.60 -59.63
C GLY A 10 -24.33 49.97 -58.28
N LEU A 11 -25.63 49.91 -57.95
CA LEU A 11 -26.13 49.08 -56.85
C LEU A 11 -26.00 47.62 -57.29
N ALA A 12 -24.83 47.02 -57.05
CA ALA A 12 -24.69 45.58 -57.05
C ALA A 12 -25.49 45.04 -55.85
N LEU A 13 -26.71 44.55 -56.12
CA LEU A 13 -27.39 43.63 -55.21
C LEU A 13 -26.48 42.41 -55.06
N TRP A 14 -25.67 42.37 -54.00
CA TRP A 14 -25.20 41.12 -53.45
C TRP A 14 -26.41 40.47 -52.79
N VAL A 15 -27.12 39.64 -53.55
CA VAL A 15 -27.96 38.59 -52.97
C VAL A 15 -26.99 37.70 -52.20
N VAL A 16 -26.84 37.98 -50.90
CA VAL A 16 -26.12 37.13 -49.96
C VAL A 16 -26.92 35.83 -49.92
N THR A 17 -26.41 34.84 -50.62
CA THR A 17 -26.85 33.46 -50.62
C THR A 17 -26.78 32.93 -49.18
N ALA A 18 -27.90 33.00 -48.47
CA ALA A 18 -28.06 32.46 -47.11
C ALA A 18 -27.79 30.94 -47.00
N ALA A 19 -27.66 30.24 -48.14
CA ALA A 19 -27.32 28.81 -48.18
C ALA A 19 -25.88 28.49 -47.75
N GLY A 20 -24.93 29.43 -47.87
CA GLY A 20 -23.53 29.19 -47.48
C GLY A 20 -23.25 29.32 -45.99
N ALA A 21 -23.92 30.28 -45.32
CA ALA A 21 -23.74 30.53 -43.89
C ALA A 21 -24.24 29.36 -43.01
N GLN A 22 -25.30 28.69 -43.45
CA GLN A 22 -25.89 27.56 -42.73
C GLN A 22 -24.99 26.30 -42.80
N GLN A 23 -24.30 26.09 -43.92
CA GLN A 23 -23.38 24.97 -44.09
C GLN A 23 -22.08 25.17 -43.29
N GLN A 24 -21.60 26.41 -43.17
CA GLN A 24 -20.42 26.73 -42.36
C GLN A 24 -20.68 26.59 -40.86
N GLN A 25 -21.89 26.93 -40.40
CA GLN A 25 -22.29 26.75 -39.00
C GLN A 25 -22.41 25.27 -38.62
N GLN A 26 -22.85 24.41 -39.54
CA GLN A 26 -22.93 22.96 -39.32
C GLN A 26 -21.54 22.31 -39.25
N GLN A 27 -20.57 22.80 -40.04
CA GLN A 27 -19.18 22.34 -39.99
C GLN A 27 -18.49 22.71 -38.68
N GLN A 28 -18.77 23.91 -38.15
CA GLN A 28 -18.21 24.35 -36.87
C GLN A 28 -18.75 23.53 -35.69
N GLN A 29 -20.02 23.10 -35.76
CA GLN A 29 -20.64 22.23 -34.75
C GLN A 29 -20.02 20.82 -34.75
N GLN A 30 -19.65 20.28 -35.92
CA GLN A 30 -18.95 18.99 -36.03
C GLN A 30 -17.53 19.05 -35.45
N GLN A 31 -16.80 20.14 -35.69
CA GLN A 31 -15.45 20.31 -35.14
C GLN A 31 -15.47 20.43 -33.61
N GLN A 32 -16.45 21.13 -33.06
CA GLN A 32 -16.60 21.27 -31.60
C GLN A 32 -16.96 19.92 -30.94
N GLN A 33 -17.73 19.07 -31.63
CA GLN A 33 -18.07 17.73 -31.13
C GLN A 33 -16.85 16.79 -31.12
N GLN A 34 -15.95 16.87 -32.11
CA GLN A 34 -14.69 16.10 -32.09
C GLN A 34 -13.75 16.53 -30.97
N GLN A 35 -13.64 17.84 -30.69
CA GLN A 35 -12.82 18.35 -29.60
C GLN A 35 -13.33 17.88 -28.23
N MET A 36 -14.65 17.90 -28.03
CA MET A 36 -15.24 17.40 -26.78
C MET A 36 -14.98 15.91 -26.59
N GLN A 37 -15.05 15.11 -27.67
CA GLN A 37 -14.80 13.67 -27.60
C GLN A 37 -13.35 13.36 -27.19
N GLN A 38 -12.35 14.10 -27.71
CA GLN A 38 -10.96 13.96 -27.25
C GLN A 38 -10.78 14.36 -25.78
N GLN A 39 -11.43 15.43 -25.34
CA GLN A 39 -11.33 15.90 -23.95
C GLN A 39 -11.93 14.89 -22.97
N VAL A 40 -13.09 14.32 -23.30
CA VAL A 40 -13.73 13.25 -22.51
C VAL A 40 -12.84 12.02 -22.45
N GLN A 41 -12.19 11.65 -23.56
CA GLN A 41 -11.30 10.48 -23.59
C GLN A 41 -10.06 10.66 -22.71
N GLN A 42 -9.44 11.86 -22.70
CA GLN A 42 -8.35 12.18 -21.77
C GLN A 42 -8.82 12.18 -20.31
N GLN A 43 -9.98 12.77 -20.03
CA GLN A 43 -10.51 12.80 -18.67
C GLN A 43 -10.79 11.38 -18.15
N GLN A 44 -11.30 10.49 -19.01
CA GLN A 44 -11.58 9.12 -18.66
C GLN A 44 -10.30 8.33 -18.36
N GLN A 45 -9.21 8.52 -19.12
CA GLN A 45 -7.91 7.90 -18.81
C GLN A 45 -7.37 8.34 -17.44
N MET A 46 -7.45 9.63 -17.12
CA MET A 46 -6.97 10.16 -15.85
C MET A 46 -7.77 9.60 -14.66
N GLN A 47 -9.10 9.52 -14.81
CA GLN A 47 -9.97 8.99 -13.77
C GLN A 47 -9.74 7.48 -13.54
N GLN A 48 -9.42 6.74 -14.60
CA GLN A 48 -9.08 5.32 -14.50
C GLN A 48 -7.74 5.10 -13.79
N GLN A 49 -6.74 5.93 -14.08
CA GLN A 49 -5.44 5.88 -13.39
C GLN A 49 -5.57 6.21 -11.89
N GLN A 50 -6.40 7.19 -11.54
CA GLN A 50 -6.65 7.55 -10.14
C GLN A 50 -7.31 6.39 -9.37
N HIS A 51 -8.32 5.74 -9.96
CA HIS A 51 -8.97 4.57 -9.35
C HIS A 51 -7.99 3.40 -9.14
N GLN A 52 -7.09 3.18 -10.09
CA GLN A 52 -6.14 2.08 -10.01
C GLN A 52 -5.14 2.28 -8.86
N MET A 53 -4.63 3.49 -8.66
CA MET A 53 -3.78 3.81 -7.51
C MET A 53 -4.52 3.67 -6.18
N GLN A 54 -5.77 4.13 -6.11
CA GLN A 54 -6.54 4.04 -4.87
C GLN A 54 -6.84 2.59 -4.47
N GLN A 55 -7.14 1.71 -5.43
CA GLN A 55 -7.30 0.28 -5.15
C GLN A 55 -5.99 -0.37 -4.70
N GLN A 56 -4.87 -0.02 -5.33
CA GLN A 56 -3.58 -0.62 -5.00
C GLN A 56 -3.12 -0.26 -3.58
N GLY A 57 -3.38 0.98 -3.14
CA GLY A 57 -3.12 1.42 -1.77
C GLY A 57 -3.93 0.65 -0.72
N GLN A 58 -5.23 0.45 -0.97
CA GLN A 58 -6.09 -0.32 -0.07
C GLN A 58 -5.66 -1.79 0.02
N MET A 59 -5.34 -2.42 -1.11
CA MET A 59 -4.91 -3.83 -1.11
C MET A 59 -3.62 -4.03 -0.30
N HIS A 60 -2.65 -3.13 -0.45
CA HIS A 60 -1.42 -3.18 0.35
C HIS A 60 -1.70 -3.06 1.84
N GLN A 61 -2.57 -2.12 2.24
CA GLN A 61 -2.90 -1.91 3.65
C GLN A 61 -3.58 -3.14 4.28
N THR A 62 -4.51 -3.77 3.57
CA THR A 62 -5.20 -4.97 4.05
C THR A 62 -4.23 -6.13 4.24
N ARG A 63 -3.40 -6.44 3.22
CA ARG A 63 -2.40 -7.52 3.32
C ARG A 63 -1.45 -7.31 4.50
N MET A 64 -1.01 -6.07 4.71
CA MET A 64 -0.08 -5.74 5.78
C MET A 64 -0.72 -5.95 7.16
N THR A 65 -1.99 -5.58 7.30
CA THR A 65 -2.74 -5.76 8.55
C THR A 65 -2.97 -7.23 8.85
N GLU A 66 -3.31 -8.02 7.85
CA GLU A 66 -3.45 -9.48 7.97
C GLU A 66 -2.13 -10.14 8.37
N GLN A 67 -1.01 -9.73 7.76
CA GLN A 67 0.30 -10.28 8.05
C GLN A 67 0.76 -9.97 9.48
N VAL A 68 0.56 -8.74 9.97
CA VAL A 68 0.83 -8.39 11.38
C VAL A 68 0.01 -9.25 12.33
N ARG A 69 -1.28 -9.47 12.03
CA ARG A 69 -2.16 -10.29 12.85
C ARG A 69 -1.70 -11.75 12.92
N ALA A 70 -1.27 -12.32 11.79
CA ALA A 70 -0.72 -13.67 11.75
C ALA A 70 0.58 -13.79 12.58
N MET A 71 1.46 -12.80 12.48
CA MET A 71 2.70 -12.77 13.27
C MET A 71 2.43 -12.64 14.77
N GLN A 72 1.41 -11.88 15.17
CA GLN A 72 1.00 -11.76 16.57
C GLN A 72 0.56 -13.11 17.15
N GLN A 73 -0.25 -13.86 16.40
CA GLN A 73 -0.69 -15.20 16.82
C GLN A 73 0.47 -16.18 16.92
N GLN A 74 1.34 -16.20 15.91
CA GLN A 74 2.55 -17.03 15.91
C GLN A 74 3.45 -16.66 17.09
N MET A 75 3.53 -15.38 17.42
CA MET A 75 4.35 -14.90 18.52
C MET A 75 3.80 -15.30 19.89
N GLU A 76 2.48 -15.30 20.08
CA GLU A 76 1.85 -15.78 21.31
C GLU A 76 2.20 -17.25 21.56
N GLN A 77 2.14 -18.08 20.52
CA GLN A 77 2.54 -19.49 20.59
C GLN A 77 4.00 -19.65 21.02
N VAL A 78 4.91 -18.84 20.45
CA VAL A 78 6.33 -18.89 20.85
C VAL A 78 6.51 -18.51 22.31
N VAL A 79 5.89 -17.42 22.78
CA VAL A 79 6.05 -17.00 24.18
C VAL A 79 5.53 -18.07 25.14
N GLU A 80 4.39 -18.68 24.81
CA GLU A 80 3.84 -19.78 25.59
C GLU A 80 4.79 -20.97 25.63
N GLN A 81 5.33 -21.36 24.47
CA GLN A 81 6.27 -22.47 24.33
C GLN A 81 7.58 -22.23 25.09
N VAL A 82 8.14 -21.02 25.03
CA VAL A 82 9.34 -20.65 25.83
C VAL A 82 9.03 -20.73 27.33
N HIS A 83 7.84 -20.27 27.74
CA HIS A 83 7.46 -20.31 29.15
C HIS A 83 7.32 -21.75 29.66
N GLU A 84 6.63 -22.60 28.90
CA GLU A 84 6.51 -24.03 29.22
C GLU A 84 7.89 -24.70 29.26
N MET A 85 8.74 -24.41 28.27
CA MET A 85 10.09 -24.95 28.22
C MET A 85 10.92 -24.53 29.45
N ASN A 86 10.87 -23.26 29.85
CA ASN A 86 11.53 -22.78 31.06
C ASN A 86 11.02 -23.47 32.33
N GLN A 87 9.71 -23.72 32.44
CA GLN A 87 9.16 -24.48 33.57
C GLN A 87 9.64 -25.93 33.58
N LEU A 88 9.68 -26.59 32.42
CA LEU A 88 10.22 -27.96 32.30
C LEU A 88 11.70 -27.99 32.70
N MET A 89 12.46 -26.98 32.30
CA MET A 89 13.87 -26.86 32.65
C MET A 89 14.08 -26.67 34.16
N GLU A 90 13.28 -25.82 34.80
CA GLU A 90 13.32 -25.64 36.25
C GLU A 90 12.98 -26.93 37.00
N ARG A 91 11.98 -27.69 36.52
CA ARG A 91 11.57 -28.97 37.14
C ARG A 91 12.63 -30.05 37.01
N ASN A 92 13.26 -30.18 35.84
CA ASN A 92 14.22 -31.25 35.55
C ASN A 92 15.65 -30.96 36.03
N GLN A 93 15.86 -29.85 36.77
CA GLN A 93 17.19 -29.41 37.23
C GLN A 93 18.25 -29.46 36.12
N VAL A 94 17.86 -29.09 34.88
CA VAL A 94 18.79 -29.14 33.75
C VAL A 94 20.00 -28.23 34.00
N ARG A 95 21.08 -28.58 33.30
CA ARG A 95 22.36 -27.86 33.35
C ARG A 95 22.16 -26.36 33.20
N SER A 96 23.04 -25.59 33.84
CA SER A 96 23.01 -24.12 33.82
C SER A 96 22.98 -23.55 32.39
N GLU A 97 23.57 -24.25 31.42
CA GLU A 97 23.59 -23.87 30.01
C GLU A 97 22.19 -23.76 29.40
N TYR A 98 21.31 -24.73 29.67
CA TYR A 98 19.93 -24.71 29.18
C TYR A 98 19.10 -23.62 29.85
N ARG A 99 19.31 -23.38 31.15
CA ARG A 99 18.64 -22.28 31.87
C ARG A 99 19.02 -20.92 31.28
N HIS A 100 20.28 -20.72 30.92
CA HIS A 100 20.71 -19.48 30.28
C HIS A 100 20.05 -19.30 28.90
N MET A 101 20.03 -20.36 28.10
CA MET A 101 19.35 -20.36 26.79
C MET A 101 17.85 -20.03 26.94
N GLY A 102 17.17 -20.65 27.91
CA GLY A 102 15.77 -20.38 28.21
C GLY A 102 15.47 -18.92 28.59
N GLN A 103 16.39 -18.29 29.33
CA GLN A 103 16.31 -16.85 29.65
C GLN A 103 16.51 -15.99 28.40
N GLN A 104 17.51 -16.30 27.57
CA GLN A 104 17.76 -15.57 26.31
C GLN A 104 16.57 -15.65 25.34
N MET A 105 15.93 -16.83 25.25
CA MET A 105 14.72 -17.00 24.45
C MET A 105 13.57 -16.18 25.00
N ALA A 106 13.38 -16.13 26.31
CA ALA A 106 12.33 -15.32 26.93
C ALA A 106 12.54 -13.82 26.67
N GLU A 107 13.78 -13.33 26.78
CA GLU A 107 14.14 -11.95 26.47
C GLU A 107 13.90 -11.62 24.98
N THR A 108 14.38 -12.49 24.09
CA THR A 108 14.18 -12.35 22.64
C THR A 108 12.70 -12.32 22.29
N ALA A 109 11.90 -13.17 22.94
CA ALA A 109 10.47 -13.19 22.73
C ALA A 109 9.81 -11.88 23.22
N GLN A 110 10.26 -11.31 24.34
CA GLN A 110 9.75 -10.00 24.77
C GLN A 110 10.07 -8.90 23.74
N GLN A 111 11.30 -8.87 23.22
CA GLN A 111 11.71 -7.88 22.20
C GLN A 111 10.88 -8.00 20.91
N ILE A 112 10.61 -9.23 20.45
CA ILE A 112 9.78 -9.46 19.26
C ILE A 112 8.34 -9.01 19.49
N ARG A 113 7.78 -9.27 20.67
CA ARG A 113 6.44 -8.81 21.04
C ARG A 113 6.34 -7.28 21.02
N GLU A 114 7.38 -6.58 21.47
CA GLU A 114 7.44 -5.13 21.39
C GLU A 114 7.50 -4.62 19.96
N MET A 115 8.29 -5.28 19.09
CA MET A 115 8.36 -4.95 17.68
C MET A 115 7.02 -5.16 16.96
N VAL A 116 6.31 -6.28 17.21
CA VAL A 116 4.97 -6.52 16.66
C VAL A 116 4.02 -5.38 17.05
N ARG A 117 4.00 -4.99 18.33
CA ARG A 117 3.18 -3.88 18.83
C ARG A 117 3.57 -2.54 18.21
N ASN A 118 4.86 -2.30 17.99
CA ASN A 118 5.32 -1.08 17.35
C ASN A 118 4.85 -1.01 15.89
N VAL A 119 4.97 -2.11 15.13
CA VAL A 119 4.47 -2.19 13.75
C VAL A 119 2.96 -1.99 13.70
N GLU A 120 2.21 -2.55 14.66
CA GLU A 120 0.76 -2.36 14.77
C GLU A 120 0.40 -0.90 15.04
N ARG A 121 1.09 -0.22 15.97
CA ARG A 121 0.90 1.21 16.23
C ARG A 121 1.18 2.05 14.98
N VAL A 122 2.29 1.79 14.29
CA VAL A 122 2.66 2.47 13.05
C VAL A 122 1.60 2.23 11.97
N ASN A 123 0.99 1.04 11.90
CA ASN A 123 -0.12 0.78 10.99
C ASN A 123 -1.37 1.59 11.32
N ALA A 124 -1.73 1.62 12.60
CA ALA A 124 -2.90 2.35 13.09
C ALA A 124 -2.76 3.86 12.81
N THR A 125 -1.57 4.43 13.01
CA THR A 125 -1.30 5.85 12.74
C THR A 125 -1.23 6.16 11.24
N ALA A 126 -0.62 5.29 10.43
CA ALA A 126 -0.56 5.46 8.97
C ALA A 126 -1.94 5.42 8.29
N SER A 127 -2.93 4.81 8.95
CA SER A 127 -4.31 4.77 8.46
C SER A 127 -5.07 6.09 8.73
N ALA A 128 -4.55 6.95 9.61
CA ALA A 128 -5.14 8.24 9.98
C ALA A 128 -4.57 9.43 9.20
N GLU A 129 -3.35 9.36 8.67
CA GLU A 129 -2.71 10.44 7.90
C GLU A 129 -2.41 10.03 6.45
N PRO A 130 -3.14 10.56 5.45
CA PRO A 130 -2.86 10.33 4.04
C PRO A 130 -1.66 11.19 3.61
N GLY A 131 -0.45 10.69 3.82
CA GLY A 131 0.78 11.37 3.39
C GLY A 131 2.05 11.06 4.17
N GLY A 132 1.98 10.27 5.24
CA GLY A 132 3.15 9.90 6.05
C GLY A 132 4.11 8.95 5.31
N THR A 133 5.32 9.42 5.04
CA THR A 133 6.55 8.64 4.80
C THR A 133 6.73 7.59 5.91
N GLU A 134 7.04 6.30 5.72
CA GLU A 134 7.68 5.56 4.65
C GLU A 134 7.12 4.12 4.59
N PRO A 135 6.37 3.73 3.54
CA PRO A 135 5.93 2.34 3.39
C PRO A 135 7.10 1.35 3.32
N GLU A 136 8.27 1.80 2.82
CA GLU A 136 9.48 0.96 2.73
C GLU A 136 10.08 0.60 4.08
N ALA A 137 10.22 1.56 5.01
CA ALA A 137 10.76 1.29 6.34
C ALA A 137 9.88 0.28 7.08
N ARG A 138 8.56 0.37 6.86
CA ARG A 138 7.59 -0.55 7.43
C ARG A 138 7.72 -1.97 6.87
N VAL A 139 7.89 -2.11 5.56
CA VAL A 139 8.13 -3.42 4.92
C VAL A 139 9.42 -4.05 5.45
N ARG A 140 10.52 -3.29 5.51
CA ARG A 140 11.81 -3.79 6.05
C ARG A 140 11.68 -4.24 7.50
N ASN A 141 10.98 -3.47 8.34
CA ASN A 141 10.73 -3.85 9.73
C ASN A 141 9.93 -5.15 9.84
N MET A 142 8.94 -5.37 8.95
CA MET A 142 8.18 -6.62 8.93
C MET A 142 9.02 -7.81 8.47
N GLU A 143 9.87 -7.64 7.46
CA GLU A 143 10.78 -8.69 6.99
C GLU A 143 11.77 -9.10 8.10
N GLN A 144 12.40 -8.13 8.76
CA GLN A 144 13.29 -8.40 9.90
C GLN A 144 12.57 -9.12 11.04
N LEU A 145 11.33 -8.70 11.34
CA LEU A 145 10.54 -9.32 12.39
C LEU A 145 10.13 -10.75 12.05
N GLN A 146 9.80 -11.01 10.78
CA GLN A 146 9.50 -12.35 10.28
C GLN A 146 10.73 -13.27 10.34
N GLU A 147 11.88 -12.77 9.93
CA GLU A 147 13.14 -13.51 10.00
C GLU A 147 13.49 -13.85 11.46
N ARG A 148 13.34 -12.87 12.36
CA ARG A 148 13.63 -13.09 13.78
C ARG A 148 12.69 -14.09 14.44
N LEU A 149 11.40 -14.05 14.10
CA LEU A 149 10.41 -15.05 14.52
C LEU A 149 10.79 -16.45 14.03
N LYS A 150 11.19 -16.56 12.75
CA LYS A 150 11.58 -17.84 12.15
C LYS A 150 12.82 -18.42 12.85
N ASN A 151 13.85 -17.61 13.08
CA ASN A 151 15.06 -18.05 13.76
C ASN A 151 14.76 -18.51 15.19
N MET A 152 13.93 -17.76 15.93
CA MET A 152 13.53 -18.13 17.28
C MET A 152 12.74 -19.45 17.31
N ILE A 153 11.84 -19.69 16.35
CA ILE A 153 11.13 -20.97 16.25
C ILE A 153 12.10 -22.12 16.01
N GLN A 154 13.06 -21.95 15.11
CA GLN A 154 14.07 -22.97 14.83
C GLN A 154 14.94 -23.25 16.06
N GLU A 155 15.36 -22.22 16.79
CA GLU A 155 16.14 -22.38 18.03
C GLU A 155 15.32 -23.09 19.11
N MET A 156 14.03 -22.77 19.25
CA MET A 156 13.15 -23.48 20.18
C MET A 156 12.95 -24.95 19.81
N GLU A 157 12.76 -25.26 18.52
CA GLU A 157 12.63 -26.64 18.05
C GLU A 157 13.89 -27.44 18.39
N GLN A 158 15.08 -26.87 18.16
CA GLN A 158 16.35 -27.48 18.54
C GLN A 158 16.48 -27.67 20.06
N ALA A 159 16.10 -26.66 20.84
CA ALA A 159 16.12 -26.74 22.30
C ALA A 159 15.18 -27.82 22.83
N GLN A 160 13.96 -27.91 22.30
CA GLN A 160 13.01 -28.97 22.66
C GLN A 160 13.54 -30.35 22.29
N GLN A 161 14.19 -30.48 21.14
CA GLN A 161 14.77 -31.73 20.69
C GLN A 161 15.90 -32.18 21.62
N ALA A 162 16.81 -31.27 21.99
CA ALA A 162 17.86 -31.52 22.96
C ALA A 162 17.31 -31.90 24.35
N LEU A 163 16.26 -31.21 24.82
CA LEU A 163 15.60 -31.54 26.08
C LEU A 163 14.93 -32.92 26.05
N ARG A 164 14.34 -33.33 24.92
CA ARG A 164 13.77 -34.67 24.74
C ARG A 164 14.83 -35.76 24.78
N GLU A 165 15.97 -35.54 24.13
CA GLU A 165 17.08 -36.50 24.15
C GLU A 165 17.64 -36.71 25.56
N ILE A 166 17.60 -35.68 26.41
CA ILE A 166 18.06 -35.76 27.81
C ILE A 166 17.00 -36.35 28.74
N ALA A 167 15.71 -36.13 28.45
CA ALA A 167 14.60 -36.58 29.28
C ALA A 167 14.19 -38.04 29.04
N ILE A 168 14.70 -38.69 27.99
CA ILE A 168 14.51 -40.13 27.75
C ILE A 168 15.74 -40.87 28.33
N PRO A 169 15.62 -41.54 29.49
CA PRO A 169 16.68 -42.39 30.03
C PRO A 169 16.90 -43.68 29.21
#